data_AF-A0A1V9XAB3-F1
#
_entry.id   AF-A0A1V9XAB3-F1
#
_cell.length_a   1.000
_cell.length_b   1.000
_cell.length_c   1.000
_cell.angle_alpha   90.00
_cell.angle_beta   90.00
_cell.angle_gamma   90.00
#
_symmetry.space_group_name_H-M   'P 1'
#
loop_
_entity.id
_entity.type
_entity.pdbx_description
1 polymer ?
#
loop_
_entity_poly.entity_id
_entity_poly.type
_entity_poly.pdbx_seq_one_letter_code
_entity_poly.pdbx_strand_id
1 'polypeptide(L)'
;MSTEDKPARKPHGGIPVATFVEDVEEYLKKEQHISADSALRDLDEMLSKYKFMDASLQQRKAKLKTQIPEFKNALNLIQALKAKK
;
A
#
# COMPACT_ATOMS: atom_id res chain seq x y z
N MET A 1 -13.20 -22.87 -16.38
CA MET A 1 -12.62 -22.68 -15.03
C MET A 1 -12.14 -21.25 -14.97
N SER A 2 -12.69 -20.48 -14.04
CA SER A 2 -12.64 -19.02 -13.98
C SER A 2 -11.24 -18.48 -13.66
N THR A 3 -10.73 -17.56 -14.46
CA THR A 3 -9.74 -16.58 -13.98
C THR A 3 -10.47 -15.24 -13.90
N GLU A 4 -10.86 -14.86 -12.68
CA GLU A 4 -11.40 -13.55 -12.38
C GLU A 4 -10.41 -12.47 -12.82
N ASP A 5 -10.81 -11.66 -13.79
CA ASP A 5 -10.18 -10.41 -14.14
C ASP A 5 -10.37 -9.43 -12.97
N LYS A 6 -9.45 -9.45 -12.00
CA LYS A 6 -9.40 -8.46 -10.92
C LYS A 6 -9.01 -7.13 -11.56
N PRO A 7 -9.81 -6.05 -11.38
CA PRO A 7 -9.50 -4.77 -12.00
C PRO A 7 -8.11 -4.33 -11.57
N ALA A 8 -7.24 -4.09 -12.55
CA ALA A 8 -5.88 -3.61 -12.35
C ALA A 8 -5.92 -2.40 -11.40
N ARG A 9 -5.55 -2.63 -10.14
CA ARG A 9 -5.50 -1.58 -9.13
C ARG A 9 -4.43 -0.62 -9.61
N LYS A 10 -4.86 0.57 -10.07
CA LYS A 10 -3.95 1.64 -10.50
C LYS A 10 -2.86 1.77 -9.44
N PRO A 11 -1.57 1.76 -9.82
CA PRO A 11 -0.47 1.82 -8.86
C PRO A 11 -0.63 3.10 -8.03
N HIS A 12 -1.02 2.93 -6.77
CA HIS A 12 -1.27 4.07 -5.88
C HIS A 12 0.09 4.70 -5.56
N GLY A 13 0.37 5.86 -6.15
CA GLY A 13 1.64 6.57 -5.95
C GLY A 13 2.81 6.10 -6.84
N GLY A 14 2.53 5.45 -7.98
CA GLY A 14 3.56 5.12 -8.97
C GLY A 14 4.42 3.89 -8.63
N ILE A 15 4.04 3.12 -7.60
CA ILE A 15 4.72 1.87 -7.24
C ILE A 15 3.99 0.72 -7.95
N PRO A 16 4.65 -0.03 -8.86
CA PRO A 16 4.03 -1.16 -9.54
C PRO A 16 3.64 -2.27 -8.56
N VAL A 17 2.86 -3.24 -9.04
CA VAL A 17 2.50 -4.42 -8.24
C VAL A 17 3.71 -5.36 -8.18
N ALA A 18 4.04 -5.85 -6.98
CA ALA A 18 5.08 -6.85 -6.83
C ALA A 18 4.67 -8.15 -7.52
N THR A 19 5.48 -8.60 -8.49
CA THR A 19 5.29 -9.88 -9.16
C THR A 19 6.09 -10.94 -8.42
N PHE A 20 5.50 -12.13 -8.23
CA PHE A 20 6.22 -13.25 -7.64
C PHE A 20 7.15 -13.85 -8.70
N VAL A 21 8.42 -14.08 -8.32
CA VAL A 21 9.43 -14.68 -9.21
C VAL A 21 9.52 -16.16 -8.89
N GLU A 22 9.01 -17.01 -9.79
CA GLU A 22 9.08 -18.47 -9.65
C GLU A 22 10.42 -19.03 -10.15
N ASP A 23 10.95 -18.48 -11.24
CA ASP A 23 12.25 -18.83 -11.82
C ASP A 23 13.15 -17.59 -11.91
N VAL A 24 14.25 -17.61 -11.15
CA VAL A 24 15.22 -16.52 -11.07
C VAL A 24 16.00 -16.36 -12.38
N GLU A 25 16.29 -17.46 -13.08
CA GLU A 25 17.07 -17.44 -14.31
C GLU A 25 16.26 -16.88 -15.48
N GLU A 26 14.97 -17.23 -15.56
CA GLU A 26 14.04 -16.61 -16.51
C GLU A 26 13.80 -15.13 -16.20
N TYR A 27 13.70 -14.76 -14.92
CA TYR A 27 13.52 -13.38 -14.49
C TYR A 27 14.69 -12.48 -14.89
N LEU A 28 15.93 -12.93 -14.66
CA LEU A 28 17.14 -12.21 -15.06
C LEU A 28 17.24 -12.04 -16.59
N LYS A 29 16.82 -13.06 -17.36
CA LYS A 29 16.78 -12.99 -18.84
C LYS A 29 15.68 -12.05 -19.35
N LYS A 30 14.51 -12.02 -18.71
CA LYS A 30 13.33 -11.25 -19.13
C LYS A 30 13.51 -9.73 -18.95
N GLU A 31 14.14 -9.31 -17.86
CA GLU A 31 14.36 -7.89 -17.57
C GLU A 31 15.63 -7.30 -18.22
N GLN A 32 16.32 -8.07 -19.09
CA GLN A 32 17.57 -7.66 -19.74
C GLN A 32 18.65 -7.20 -18.75
N HIS A 33 18.65 -7.78 -17.55
CA HIS A 33 19.69 -7.49 -16.56
C HIS A 33 21.03 -8.01 -17.08
N ILE A 34 21.97 -7.09 -17.29
CA ILE A 34 23.32 -7.40 -17.80
C ILE A 34 24.11 -8.19 -16.74
N SER A 35 23.79 -8.05 -15.45
CA SER A 35 24.38 -8.79 -14.32
C SER A 35 23.34 -9.00 -13.20
N ALA A 36 23.55 -10.01 -12.36
CA ALA A 36 22.76 -10.21 -11.13
C ALA A 36 22.80 -8.97 -10.20
N ASP A 37 23.90 -8.22 -10.20
CA ASP A 37 24.03 -6.98 -9.42
C ASP A 37 23.06 -5.87 -9.86
N SER A 38 22.73 -5.78 -11.15
CA SER A 38 21.76 -4.77 -11.62
C SER A 38 20.35 -5.13 -11.17
N ALA A 39 19.98 -6.42 -11.27
CA ALA A 39 18.70 -6.91 -10.80
C ALA A 39 18.50 -6.69 -9.30
N LEU A 40 19.55 -6.93 -8.49
CA LEU A 40 19.52 -6.68 -7.06
C LEU A 40 19.32 -5.20 -6.73
N ARG A 41 19.97 -4.29 -7.46
CA ARG A 41 19.78 -2.84 -7.27
C ARG A 41 18.35 -2.40 -7.55
N ASP A 42 17.76 -2.91 -8.63
CA ASP A 42 16.39 -2.56 -9.00
C ASP A 42 15.37 -3.12 -8.00
N LEU A 43 15.60 -4.33 -7.51
CA LEU A 43 14.81 -4.94 -6.43
C LEU A 43 14.94 -4.16 -5.11
N ASP A 44 16.14 -3.69 -4.76
CA ASP A 44 16.36 -2.85 -3.57
C ASP A 44 15.66 -1.49 -3.68
N GLU A 45 15.66 -0.88 -4.87
CA GLU A 45 14.91 0.35 -5.13
C GLU A 45 13.40 0.12 -4.99
N MET A 46 12.88 -0.95 -5.59
CA MET A 46 11.49 -1.38 -5.44
C MET A 46 11.13 -1.62 -3.98
N LEU A 47 11.96 -2.35 -3.24
CA LEU A 47 11.76 -2.65 -1.81
C LEU A 47 11.72 -1.37 -0.98
N SER A 48 12.59 -0.41 -1.27
CA SER A 48 12.62 0.89 -0.59
C SER A 48 11.34 1.68 -0.82
N LYS A 49 10.81 1.69 -2.05
CA LYS A 49 9.51 2.30 -2.38
C LYS A 49 8.37 1.66 -1.59
N TYR A 50 8.32 0.32 -1.52
CA TYR A 50 7.29 -0.38 -0.76
C TYR A 50 7.36 -0.08 0.73
N LYS A 51 8.56 -0.08 1.33
CA LYS A 51 8.76 0.24 2.76
C LYS A 51 8.26 1.65 3.09
N PHE A 52 8.56 2.63 2.23
CA PHE A 52 8.07 4.00 2.40
C PHE A 52 6.53 4.07 2.32
N MET A 53 5.93 3.38 1.35
CA MET A 53 4.47 3.35 1.20
C MET A 53 3.80 2.70 2.41
N ASP A 54 4.32 1.57 2.90
CA ASP A 54 3.78 0.90 4.08
C ASP A 54 3.84 1.80 5.32
N ALA A 55 4.98 2.44 5.57
CA ALA A 55 5.13 3.40 6.67
C ALA A 55 4.10 4.56 6.56
N SER A 56 3.92 5.12 5.36
CA SER A 56 2.93 6.20 5.13
C SER A 56 1.49 5.71 5.39
N LEU A 57 1.14 4.51 4.93
CA LEU A 57 -0.18 3.91 5.14
C LEU A 57 -0.44 3.62 6.62
N GLN A 58 0.56 3.10 7.33
CA GLN A 58 0.49 2.84 8.76
C GLN A 58 0.28 4.14 9.56
N GLN A 59 1.01 5.20 9.21
CA GLN A 59 0.84 6.51 9.83
C GLN A 59 -0.56 7.10 9.59
N ARG A 60 -1.06 7.02 8.34
CA ARG A 60 -2.44 7.46 8.02
C ARG A 60 -3.48 6.66 8.79
N LYS A 61 -3.32 5.34 8.87
CA LYS A 61 -4.19 4.45 9.63
C LYS A 61 -4.20 4.80 11.12
N ALA A 62 -3.03 5.08 11.70
CA ALA A 62 -2.91 5.50 13.10
C ALA A 62 -3.66 6.83 13.34
N LYS A 63 -3.43 7.85 12.50
CA LYS A 63 -4.12 9.15 12.59
C LYS A 63 -5.64 9.01 12.47
N LEU A 64 -6.13 8.19 11.55
CA LEU A 64 -7.57 7.94 11.43
C LEU A 64 -8.12 7.29 12.70
N LYS A 65 -7.41 6.31 13.27
CA LYS A 65 -7.81 5.67 14.53
C LYS A 65 -7.88 6.65 15.70
N THR A 66 -6.97 7.63 15.78
CA THR A 66 -7.01 8.65 16.84
C THR A 66 -8.14 9.65 16.67
N GLN A 67 -8.56 9.94 15.42
CA GLN A 67 -9.65 10.88 15.13
C GLN A 67 -11.05 10.28 15.37
N ILE A 68 -11.22 8.96 15.19
CA ILE A 68 -12.50 8.28 15.42
C ILE A 68 -13.13 8.61 16.78
N PRO A 69 -12.43 8.50 17.94
CA PRO A 69 -13.03 8.83 19.24
C PRO A 69 -13.38 10.32 19.36
N GLU A 70 -12.58 11.23 18.79
CA GLU A 70 -12.89 12.67 18.80
C GLU A 70 -14.21 12.95 18.08
N PHE A 71 -14.41 12.38 16.88
CA PHE A 71 -15.66 12.53 16.14
C PHE A 71 -16.86 11.91 16.87
N LYS A 72 -16.68 10.77 17.54
CA LYS A 72 -17.72 10.15 18.37
C LYS A 72 -18.10 11.04 19.55
N ASN A 73 -17.12 11.64 20.23
CA ASN A 73 -17.37 12.55 21.35
C ASN A 73 -18.10 13.82 20.89
N ALA A 74 -17.69 14.40 19.76
CA ALA A 74 -18.37 15.55 19.17
C ALA A 74 -19.83 15.22 18.81
N LEU A 75 -20.09 14.03 18.25
CA LEU A 75 -21.45 13.57 17.95
C LEU A 75 -22.29 13.41 19.23
N ASN A 76 -21.74 12.79 20.27
CA ASN A 76 -22.41 12.61 21.55
C ASN A 76 -22.79 13.96 22.20
N LEU A 77 -21.89 14.94 22.14
CA LEU A 77 -22.15 16.30 22.63
C LEU A 77 -23.33 16.95 21.90
N ILE A 78 -23.36 16.86 20.57
CA ILE A 78 -24.47 17.41 19.76
C ILE A 78 -25.79 16.72 20.10
N GLN A 79 -25.79 15.40 20.30
CA GLN A 79 -26.99 14.65 20.69
C GLN A 79 -27.49 15.08 22.08
N ALA A 80 -26.59 15.25 23.05
CA ALA A 80 -26.94 15.71 24.39
C ALA A 80 -27.54 17.13 24.37
N LEU A 81 -26.98 18.04 23.56
CA LEU A 81 -27.53 19.39 23.37
C LEU A 81 -28.91 19.38 22.71
N LYS A 82 -29.13 18.48 21.75
CA LYS A 82 -30.43 18.33 21.07
C LYS A 82 -31.50 17.76 22.00
N ALA A 83 -31.15 16.82 22.88
CA ALA A 83 -32.08 16.23 23.85
C ALA A 83 -32.44 17.16 25.01
N LYS A 84 -31.65 18.21 25.24
CA LYS A 84 -31.88 19.23 26.28
C LYS A 84 -32.70 20.44 25.78
N LYS A 85 -33.09 20.44 24.49
CA LYS A 85 -34.13 21.30 23.92
C LYS A 85 -35.44 20.55 23.92
#